data_AF-A0A1G0WLI9-F1
#
_entry.id   AF-A0A1G0WLI9-F1
#
_cell.length_a   1.000
_cell.length_b   1.000
_cell.length_c   1.000
_cell.angle_alpha   90.00
_cell.angle_beta   90.00
_cell.angle_gamma   90.00
#
_symmetry.space_group_name_H-M   'P 1'
#
loop_
_entity.id
_entity.type
_entity.pdbx_description
1 polymer ?
#
loop_
_entity_poly.entity_id
_entity_poly.type
_entity_poly.pdbx_seq_one_letter_code
_entity_poly.pdbx_strand_id
1 'polypeptide(L)'
;MKIAELIFKRVNRDYLLPSIQREFVWLKSPKEQKIEKLYDSIMQKYPFGTILTWEVDKPLELEKLQWEVYEFVQDYDKDTPHNEIANINGFTKLFLVLDGQQRLSSLNVGLRGSVSYTSNTKKRTSKLFLNLFSEIEDNPDNDFGLKYEFKFLVNVPENDNQLWFEVGKVLDFYDKDTEVFKEYFDQSIRQKTNDNNKVIKAKMILGQLHQTFCCDETIIVTLVTGDDEKALNVFVRTNDGGIKLEKADLLLSYMESNKNIFKPNGARKEIFGFVDLLNEVELHKPDYDLAKDDVLKAALVLSDLEVQYKIKNFNQENLDTISNNWETIKKYLNLTVKLIARYGFSAKNIISKNSLIPVAYYLMKKGTSSSFIASQSIADIEIKIEIIKWLVISQLTGAFGSSSDFTLKSVTILRTFFQSY
;
A
#
# COMPACT_ATOMS: atom_id res chain seq x y z
N MET A 1 -14.49 23.08 0.65
CA MET A 1 -13.07 23.32 0.29
C MET A 1 -12.78 22.85 -1.12
N LYS A 2 -11.95 23.61 -1.87
CA LYS A 2 -11.53 23.27 -3.24
C LYS A 2 -10.49 22.15 -3.25
N ILE A 3 -10.54 21.27 -4.26
CA ILE A 3 -9.58 20.15 -4.38
C ILE A 3 -8.15 20.67 -4.53
N ALA A 4 -7.93 21.59 -5.49
CA ALA A 4 -6.61 22.15 -5.75
C ALA A 4 -6.04 22.87 -4.52
N GLU A 5 -6.86 23.59 -3.77
CA GLU A 5 -6.43 24.24 -2.53
C GLU A 5 -5.95 23.22 -1.50
N LEU A 6 -6.71 22.16 -1.25
CA LEU A 6 -6.32 21.10 -0.30
C LEU A 6 -5.00 20.43 -0.74
N ILE A 7 -4.92 19.98 -1.98
CA ILE A 7 -3.79 19.21 -2.51
C ILE A 7 -2.52 20.06 -2.64
N PHE A 8 -2.63 21.30 -3.12
CA PHE A 8 -1.48 22.16 -3.37
C PHE A 8 -1.02 22.90 -2.11
N LYS A 9 -1.94 23.35 -1.26
CA LYS A 9 -1.60 24.21 -0.11
C LYS A 9 -1.46 23.48 1.22
N ARG A 10 -2.03 22.28 1.38
CA ARG A 10 -2.18 21.64 2.70
C ARG A 10 -1.63 20.23 2.81
N VAL A 11 -1.87 19.36 1.83
CA VAL A 11 -1.35 17.98 1.83
C VAL A 11 0.18 17.96 1.82
N ASN A 12 0.76 17.14 2.72
CA ASN A 12 2.19 17.06 3.04
C ASN A 12 2.78 18.37 3.58
N ARG A 13 1.93 19.25 4.09
CA ARG A 13 2.34 20.43 4.86
C ARG A 13 1.70 20.32 6.23
N ASP A 14 0.47 20.80 6.38
CA ASP A 14 -0.28 20.69 7.63
C ASP A 14 -1.24 19.49 7.65
N TYR A 15 -1.49 18.81 6.52
CA TYR A 15 -2.29 17.58 6.45
C TYR A 15 -1.39 16.37 6.24
N LEU A 16 -1.40 15.46 7.21
CA LEU A 16 -0.50 14.29 7.25
C LEU A 16 -1.23 13.01 7.64
N LEU A 17 -0.57 11.87 7.45
CA LEU A 17 -1.06 10.55 7.79
C LEU A 17 -0.52 10.10 9.15
N PRO A 18 -1.36 9.73 10.12
CA PRO A 18 -0.88 9.06 11.33
C PRO A 18 -0.39 7.64 11.01
N SER A 19 0.60 7.13 11.77
CA SER A 19 1.14 5.76 11.66
C SER A 19 0.11 4.65 11.75
N ILE A 20 -1.07 4.94 12.31
CA ILE A 20 -2.18 4.01 12.38
C ILE A 20 -2.85 3.74 11.02
N GLN A 21 -2.62 4.60 10.03
CA GLN A 21 -3.18 4.44 8.70
C GLN A 21 -2.41 3.37 7.92
N ARG A 22 -3.14 2.54 7.16
CA ARG A 22 -2.53 1.61 6.20
C ARG A 22 -1.85 2.37 5.05
N GLU A 23 -0.92 1.70 4.39
CA GLU A 23 -0.28 2.23 3.18
C GLU A 23 -1.27 2.44 2.04
N PHE A 24 -0.83 3.18 1.01
CA PHE A 24 -1.63 3.38 -0.18
C PHE A 24 -1.74 2.08 -1.01
N VAL A 25 -2.97 1.58 -1.21
CA VAL A 25 -3.20 0.27 -1.85
C VAL A 25 -3.96 0.33 -3.17
N TRP A 26 -4.47 1.50 -3.57
CA TRP A 26 -5.32 1.60 -4.77
C TRP A 26 -4.55 1.36 -6.08
N LEU A 27 -3.22 1.42 -6.06
CA LEU A 27 -2.36 1.13 -7.21
C LEU A 27 -1.76 -0.28 -7.21
N LYS A 28 -2.05 -1.11 -6.21
CA LYS A 28 -1.59 -2.51 -6.17
C LYS A 28 -2.19 -3.36 -7.28
N SER A 29 -3.42 -3.05 -7.71
CA SER A 29 -4.13 -3.75 -8.79
C SER A 29 -4.48 -2.76 -9.92
N PRO A 30 -3.57 -2.52 -10.88
CA PRO A 30 -3.77 -1.54 -11.95
C PRO A 30 -4.99 -1.81 -12.83
N LYS A 31 -5.46 -3.06 -12.88
CA LYS A 31 -6.65 -3.46 -13.65
C LYS A 31 -7.93 -2.82 -13.14
N GLU A 32 -7.97 -2.43 -11.86
CA GLU A 32 -9.17 -1.86 -11.24
C GLU A 32 -9.37 -0.37 -11.57
N GLN A 33 -8.31 0.31 -12.03
CA GLN A 33 -8.34 1.72 -12.46
C GLN A 33 -9.03 2.64 -11.43
N LYS A 34 -8.77 2.40 -10.13
CA LYS A 34 -9.48 3.07 -9.03
C LYS A 34 -9.28 4.58 -9.04
N ILE A 35 -8.08 5.05 -9.39
CA ILE A 35 -7.79 6.48 -9.44
C ILE A 35 -8.52 7.10 -10.63
N GLU A 36 -8.43 6.49 -11.81
CA GLU A 36 -9.08 6.97 -13.03
C GLU A 36 -10.61 7.08 -12.84
N LYS A 37 -11.23 6.05 -12.26
CA LYS A 37 -12.66 6.04 -11.92
C LYS A 37 -13.05 7.09 -10.88
N LEU A 38 -12.17 7.36 -9.90
CA LEU A 38 -12.38 8.43 -8.92
C LEU A 38 -12.39 9.81 -9.61
N TYR A 39 -11.43 10.07 -10.49
CA TYR A 39 -11.34 11.35 -11.21
C TYR A 39 -12.53 11.56 -12.15
N ASP A 40 -12.95 10.51 -12.86
CA ASP A 40 -14.18 10.53 -13.65
C ASP A 40 -15.41 10.84 -12.77
N SER A 41 -15.56 10.15 -11.64
CA SER A 41 -16.67 10.37 -10.71
C SER A 41 -16.71 11.81 -10.18
N ILE A 42 -15.55 12.37 -9.86
CA ILE A 42 -15.42 13.77 -9.42
C ILE A 42 -15.84 14.73 -10.54
N MET A 43 -15.37 14.52 -11.78
CA MET A 43 -15.76 15.34 -12.93
C MET A 43 -17.27 15.26 -13.24
N GLN A 44 -17.88 14.11 -13.01
CA GLN A 44 -19.33 13.88 -13.11
C GLN A 44 -20.12 14.50 -11.94
N LYS A 45 -19.44 15.11 -10.96
CA LYS A 45 -20.03 15.71 -9.74
C LYS A 45 -20.68 14.70 -8.80
N TYR A 46 -20.26 13.43 -8.83
CA TYR A 46 -20.66 12.49 -7.79
C TYR A 46 -20.04 12.88 -6.44
N PRO A 47 -20.71 12.57 -5.31
CA PRO A 47 -20.20 12.92 -4.00
C PRO A 47 -18.82 12.33 -3.73
N PHE A 48 -17.82 13.19 -3.55
CA PHE A 48 -16.46 12.77 -3.16
C PHE A 48 -16.44 12.12 -1.78
N GLY A 49 -17.39 12.49 -0.92
CA GLY A 49 -17.51 12.11 0.48
C GLY A 49 -16.70 13.01 1.40
N THR A 50 -16.61 12.61 2.66
CA THR A 50 -15.98 13.40 3.74
C THR A 50 -14.55 12.95 4.00
N ILE A 51 -13.66 13.89 4.29
CA ILE A 51 -12.35 13.65 4.88
C ILE A 51 -12.45 13.93 6.38
N LEU A 52 -12.20 12.91 7.21
CA LEU A 52 -12.14 13.09 8.67
C LEU A 52 -10.73 13.46 9.07
N THR A 53 -10.59 14.51 9.86
CA THR A 53 -9.31 15.03 10.34
C THR A 53 -9.32 15.15 11.84
N TRP A 54 -8.14 15.02 12.45
CA TRP A 54 -7.90 15.29 13.85
C TRP A 54 -6.84 16.38 13.96
N GLU A 55 -7.15 17.42 14.72
CA GLU A 55 -6.29 18.58 14.92
C GLU A 55 -5.36 18.36 16.10
N VAL A 56 -4.08 18.62 15.88
CA VAL A 56 -3.02 18.47 16.87
C VAL A 56 -2.29 19.81 17.03
N ASP A 57 -2.55 20.49 18.15
CA ASP A 57 -2.01 21.82 18.45
C ASP A 57 -0.56 21.83 18.94
N LYS A 58 -0.01 20.66 19.30
CA LYS A 58 1.39 20.53 19.68
C LYS A 58 1.98 19.29 19.01
N PRO A 59 2.38 19.39 17.74
CA PRO A 59 2.99 18.29 17.00
C PRO A 59 4.18 17.63 17.70
N LEU A 60 4.98 18.40 18.45
CA LEU A 60 6.08 17.86 19.27
C LEU A 60 5.60 16.97 20.44
N GLU A 61 4.31 17.04 20.81
CA GLU A 61 3.71 16.08 21.74
C GLU A 61 3.34 14.76 21.05
N LEU A 62 3.26 14.71 19.71
CA LEU A 62 3.22 13.45 18.97
C LEU A 62 4.53 12.66 19.16
N GLU A 63 5.69 13.33 19.29
CA GLU A 63 6.94 12.67 19.67
C GLU A 63 6.84 12.04 21.07
N LYS A 64 6.13 12.70 22.02
CA LYS A 64 5.84 12.12 23.34
C LYS A 64 4.90 10.91 23.23
N LEU A 65 4.01 10.90 22.25
CA LEU A 65 3.13 9.79 21.91
C LEU A 65 3.80 8.72 21.03
N GLN A 66 5.03 8.97 20.55
CA GLN A 66 5.77 8.16 19.57
C GLN A 66 4.95 7.80 18.33
N TRP A 67 3.98 8.63 17.95
CA TRP A 67 3.25 8.44 16.71
C TRP A 67 4.11 8.97 15.57
N GLU A 68 4.63 8.06 14.75
CA GLU A 68 5.19 8.46 13.47
C GLU A 68 4.09 9.07 12.60
N VAL A 69 4.45 10.12 11.89
CA VAL A 69 3.58 10.84 10.99
C VAL A 69 4.20 10.73 9.60
N TYR A 70 3.37 10.44 8.61
CA TYR A 70 3.80 10.15 7.26
C TYR A 70 3.21 11.16 6.29
N GLU A 71 3.94 11.37 5.20
CA GLU A 71 3.44 12.08 4.04
C GLU A 71 2.46 11.20 3.25
N PHE A 72 1.45 11.82 2.65
CA PHE A 72 0.68 11.20 1.58
C PHE A 72 1.59 10.92 0.40
N VAL A 73 1.43 9.74 -0.20
CA VAL A 73 2.17 9.40 -1.41
C VAL A 73 1.90 10.45 -2.49
N GLN A 74 2.98 11.02 -3.02
CA GLN A 74 2.96 11.86 -4.21
C GLN A 74 3.43 11.03 -5.40
N ASP A 75 4.68 10.56 -5.35
CA ASP A 75 5.28 9.72 -6.37
C ASP A 75 5.24 8.25 -5.91
N TYR A 76 4.29 7.48 -6.42
CA TYR A 76 4.08 6.09 -6.03
C TYR A 76 5.02 5.16 -6.80
N ASP A 77 5.91 4.48 -6.09
CA ASP A 77 6.72 3.44 -6.67
C ASP A 77 6.11 2.06 -6.42
N LYS A 78 5.81 1.31 -7.49
CA LYS A 78 5.29 -0.07 -7.35
C LYS A 78 6.30 -1.01 -6.72
N ASP A 79 7.59 -0.75 -6.90
CA ASP A 79 8.66 -1.61 -6.39
C ASP A 79 8.89 -1.34 -4.88
N THR A 80 8.64 -0.12 -4.40
CA THR A 80 8.78 0.29 -3.00
C THR A 80 7.60 1.18 -2.57
N PRO A 81 6.41 0.59 -2.30
CA PRO A 81 5.15 1.33 -2.15
C PRO A 81 4.95 1.91 -0.73
N HIS A 82 6.00 2.48 -0.14
CA HIS A 82 5.99 2.98 1.24
C HIS A 82 5.72 4.48 1.31
N ASN A 83 5.09 4.91 2.40
CA ASN A 83 4.95 6.32 2.73
C ASN A 83 6.22 6.83 3.42
N GLU A 84 6.67 8.03 3.05
CA GLU A 84 7.82 8.68 3.67
C GLU A 84 7.43 9.28 5.04
N ILE A 85 8.37 9.27 5.99
CA ILE A 85 8.19 9.92 7.29
C ILE A 85 8.20 11.43 7.09
N ALA A 86 7.18 12.10 7.61
CA ALA A 86 7.04 13.55 7.52
C ALA A 86 7.97 14.26 8.50
N ASN A 87 8.65 15.29 8.04
CA ASN A 87 9.39 16.19 8.92
C ASN A 87 8.44 17.23 9.52
N ILE A 88 8.13 17.07 10.81
CA ILE A 88 7.18 17.94 11.54
C ILE A 88 7.86 19.11 12.28
N ASN A 89 9.17 19.31 12.09
CA ASN A 89 9.90 20.37 12.77
C ASN A 89 9.35 21.76 12.39
N GLY A 90 9.06 22.59 13.40
CA GLY A 90 8.56 23.95 13.20
C GLY A 90 7.05 24.08 12.97
N PHE A 91 6.31 22.96 12.92
CA PHE A 91 4.85 23.01 12.87
C PHE A 91 4.27 23.31 14.25
N THR A 92 3.44 24.35 14.31
CA THR A 92 2.66 24.68 15.52
C THR A 92 1.30 23.98 15.54
N LYS A 93 0.87 23.41 14.41
CA LYS A 93 -0.43 22.76 14.27
C LYS A 93 -0.42 21.79 13.10
N LEU A 94 -1.01 20.62 13.28
CA LEU A 94 -1.17 19.61 12.24
C LEU A 94 -2.60 19.06 12.21
N PHE A 95 -2.98 18.51 11.06
CA PHE A 95 -4.23 17.82 10.82
C PHE A 95 -3.94 16.39 10.36
N LEU A 96 -4.15 15.43 11.25
CA LEU A 96 -3.98 14.02 10.97
C LEU A 96 -5.26 13.46 10.32
N VAL A 97 -5.14 12.88 9.14
CA VAL A 97 -6.29 12.35 8.41
C VAL A 97 -6.67 10.97 8.96
N LEU A 98 -7.89 10.86 9.49
CA LEU A 98 -8.44 9.64 10.08
C LEU A 98 -9.24 8.79 9.08
N ASP A 99 -9.88 9.43 8.10
CA ASP A 99 -10.61 8.74 7.03
C ASP A 99 -10.53 9.52 5.70
N GLY A 100 -10.70 8.79 4.59
CA GLY A 100 -10.56 9.33 3.25
C GLY A 100 -9.12 9.36 2.73
N GLN A 101 -8.19 8.79 3.50
CA GLN A 101 -6.76 8.66 3.18
C GLN A 101 -6.48 8.18 1.74
N GLN A 102 -7.11 7.10 1.28
CA GLN A 102 -6.85 6.54 -0.06
C GLN A 102 -7.34 7.45 -1.18
N ARG A 103 -8.49 8.14 -0.97
CA ARG A 103 -9.00 9.14 -1.93
C ARG A 103 -8.05 10.34 -2.00
N LEU A 104 -7.56 10.80 -0.86
CA LEU A 104 -6.65 11.94 -0.78
C LEU A 104 -5.28 11.63 -1.40
N SER A 105 -4.71 10.45 -1.12
CA SER A 105 -3.50 9.96 -1.82
C SER A 105 -3.72 9.86 -3.33
N SER A 106 -4.88 9.36 -3.78
CA SER A 106 -5.19 9.25 -5.22
C SER A 106 -5.25 10.61 -5.90
N LEU A 107 -5.81 11.62 -5.23
CA LEU A 107 -5.79 13.00 -5.69
C LEU A 107 -4.36 13.55 -5.76
N ASN A 108 -3.55 13.32 -4.72
CA ASN A 108 -2.16 13.80 -4.68
C ASN A 108 -1.31 13.19 -5.80
N VAL A 109 -1.41 11.87 -6.00
CA VAL A 109 -0.72 11.14 -7.07
C VAL A 109 -1.13 11.65 -8.45
N GLY A 110 -2.44 11.78 -8.71
CA GLY A 110 -2.92 12.17 -10.04
C GLY A 110 -2.71 13.65 -10.40
N LEU A 111 -2.70 14.56 -9.42
CA LEU A 111 -2.54 16.00 -9.66
C LEU A 111 -1.09 16.49 -9.53
N ARG A 112 -0.31 15.95 -8.60
CA ARG A 112 1.05 16.45 -8.30
C ARG A 112 2.16 15.44 -8.57
N GLY A 113 1.82 14.16 -8.64
CA GLY A 113 2.80 13.09 -8.62
C GLY A 113 2.82 12.21 -9.84
N SER A 114 3.26 10.98 -9.63
CA SER A 114 3.48 10.00 -10.68
C SER A 114 3.39 8.57 -10.15
N VAL A 115 3.34 7.61 -11.07
CA VAL A 115 3.37 6.18 -10.77
C VAL A 115 4.56 5.56 -11.50
N SER A 116 5.51 5.01 -10.76
CA SER A 116 6.67 4.32 -11.31
C SER A 116 6.63 2.80 -11.12
N TYR A 117 7.31 2.09 -12.02
CA TYR A 117 7.55 0.65 -11.93
C TYR A 117 8.76 0.24 -12.76
N THR A 118 9.46 -0.81 -12.34
CA THR A 118 10.57 -1.37 -13.11
C THR A 118 10.08 -2.39 -14.13
N SER A 119 10.43 -2.17 -15.40
CA SER A 119 10.15 -3.11 -16.50
C SER A 119 11.40 -3.31 -17.34
N ASN A 120 11.82 -4.56 -17.53
CA ASN A 120 13.06 -4.93 -18.25
C ASN A 120 14.25 -4.07 -17.81
N THR A 121 14.48 -4.02 -16.49
CA THR A 121 15.54 -3.23 -15.80
C THR A 121 15.49 -1.70 -16.00
N LYS A 122 14.45 -1.18 -16.65
CA LYS A 122 14.24 0.27 -16.80
C LYS A 122 13.08 0.72 -15.93
N LYS A 123 13.34 1.73 -15.08
CA LYS A 123 12.28 2.42 -14.35
C LYS A 123 11.43 3.22 -15.35
N ARG A 124 10.13 2.98 -15.34
CA ARG A 124 9.13 3.70 -16.13
C ARG A 124 8.32 4.55 -15.17
N THR A 125 8.08 5.80 -15.52
CA THR A 125 7.26 6.73 -14.73
C THR A 125 6.10 7.20 -15.59
N SER A 126 4.89 7.15 -15.03
CA SER A 126 3.66 7.57 -15.70
C SER A 126 2.95 8.64 -14.88
N LYS A 127 2.23 9.53 -15.57
CA LYS A 127 1.38 10.56 -14.96
C LYS A 127 -0.06 10.40 -15.43
N LEU A 128 -1.00 11.01 -14.72
CA LEU A 128 -2.41 10.94 -15.08
C LEU A 128 -2.73 11.92 -16.22
N PHE A 129 -3.35 11.40 -17.28
CA PHE A 129 -3.83 12.17 -18.41
C PHE A 129 -5.34 12.00 -18.58
N LEU A 130 -5.98 13.02 -19.16
CA LEU A 130 -7.38 13.03 -19.58
C LEU A 130 -7.44 13.12 -21.11
N ASN A 131 -8.16 12.21 -21.76
CA ASN A 131 -8.36 12.27 -23.20
C ASN A 131 -9.53 13.22 -23.56
N LEU A 132 -9.20 14.36 -24.18
CA LEU A 132 -10.15 15.40 -24.58
C LEU A 132 -10.99 15.02 -25.81
N PHE A 133 -10.54 14.02 -26.58
CA PHE A 133 -11.26 13.49 -27.75
C PHE A 133 -11.88 12.12 -27.47
N SER A 134 -12.07 11.77 -26.20
CA SER A 134 -12.62 10.47 -25.84
C SER A 134 -14.08 10.29 -26.30
N GLU A 135 -14.39 9.06 -26.67
CA GLU A 135 -15.72 8.53 -27.03
C GLU A 135 -16.11 7.40 -26.07
N ILE A 136 -15.52 7.37 -24.86
CA ILE A 136 -15.77 6.30 -23.87
C ILE A 136 -17.25 6.16 -23.47
N GLU A 137 -18.00 7.27 -23.52
CA GLU A 137 -19.44 7.30 -23.25
C GLU A 137 -20.24 6.47 -24.26
N ASP A 138 -19.77 6.42 -25.51
CA ASP A 138 -20.43 5.69 -26.62
C ASP A 138 -19.97 4.22 -26.72
N ASN A 139 -19.03 3.79 -25.87
CA ASN A 139 -18.49 2.43 -25.90
C ASN A 139 -19.52 1.43 -25.36
N PRO A 140 -19.92 0.39 -26.12
CA PRO A 140 -20.88 -0.61 -25.67
C PRO A 140 -20.41 -1.42 -24.45
N ASP A 141 -19.10 -1.49 -24.20
CA ASP A 141 -18.51 -2.17 -23.03
C ASP A 141 -18.37 -1.25 -21.81
N ASN A 142 -18.94 -0.04 -21.83
CA ASN A 142 -18.88 0.92 -20.73
C ASN A 142 -19.90 0.62 -19.61
N ASP A 143 -19.80 -0.56 -19.01
CA ASP A 143 -20.69 -1.02 -17.94
C ASP A 143 -20.65 -0.14 -16.68
N PHE A 144 -19.60 0.67 -16.52
CA PHE A 144 -19.39 1.53 -15.35
C PHE A 144 -19.93 2.96 -15.54
N GLY A 145 -20.50 3.30 -16.70
CA GLY A 145 -21.03 4.64 -16.97
C GLY A 145 -19.97 5.73 -16.93
N LEU A 146 -18.75 5.43 -17.41
CA LEU A 146 -17.64 6.38 -17.48
C LEU A 146 -17.94 7.44 -18.53
N LYS A 147 -17.68 8.71 -18.20
CA LYS A 147 -17.88 9.83 -19.12
C LYS A 147 -16.57 10.44 -19.61
N TYR A 148 -15.53 10.33 -18.80
CA TYR A 148 -14.23 10.91 -19.01
C TYR A 148 -13.16 9.83 -18.95
N GLU A 149 -12.33 9.74 -19.99
CA GLU A 149 -11.26 8.76 -20.07
C GLU A 149 -9.98 9.31 -19.43
N PHE A 150 -9.76 8.93 -18.18
CA PHE A 150 -8.50 9.13 -17.47
C PHE A 150 -7.58 7.92 -17.63
N LYS A 151 -6.27 8.16 -17.72
CA LYS A 151 -5.27 7.08 -17.81
C LYS A 151 -3.89 7.50 -17.35
N PHE A 152 -3.19 6.63 -16.63
CA PHE A 152 -1.76 6.78 -16.41
C PHE A 152 -0.96 6.42 -17.67
N LEU A 153 -0.18 7.37 -18.20
CA LEU A 153 0.63 7.19 -19.39
C LEU A 153 2.10 7.49 -19.12
N VAL A 154 2.99 6.62 -19.59
CA VAL A 154 4.45 6.84 -19.58
C VAL A 154 4.84 7.77 -20.73
N ASN A 155 4.33 7.47 -21.93
CA ASN A 155 4.46 8.29 -23.12
C ASN A 155 3.06 8.55 -23.65
N VAL A 156 2.79 9.79 -24.05
CA VAL A 156 1.54 10.14 -24.72
C VAL A 156 1.57 9.52 -26.13
N PRO A 157 0.56 8.74 -26.53
CA PRO A 157 0.53 8.18 -27.88
C PRO A 157 0.39 9.30 -28.92
N GLU A 158 1.20 9.24 -29.97
CA GLU A 158 1.07 10.11 -31.14
C GLU A 158 -0.06 9.57 -32.02
N ASN A 159 -1.28 10.06 -31.78
CA ASN A 159 -2.46 9.69 -32.55
C ASN A 159 -3.34 10.93 -32.76
N ASP A 160 -3.65 11.25 -34.02
CA ASP A 160 -4.45 12.43 -34.39
C ASP A 160 -5.90 12.36 -33.87
N ASN A 161 -6.37 11.17 -33.51
CA ASN A 161 -7.70 10.96 -32.92
C ASN A 161 -7.72 11.02 -31.39
N GLN A 162 -6.58 11.21 -30.73
CA GLN A 162 -6.52 11.31 -29.27
C GLN A 162 -5.78 12.56 -28.85
N LEU A 163 -6.33 13.27 -27.86
CA LEU A 163 -5.68 14.45 -27.29
C LEU A 163 -5.60 14.30 -25.79
N TRP A 164 -4.43 13.88 -25.30
CA TRP A 164 -4.19 13.64 -23.89
C TRP A 164 -3.67 14.90 -23.20
N PHE A 165 -4.43 15.38 -22.22
CA PHE A 165 -4.06 16.50 -21.36
C PHE A 165 -3.50 15.99 -20.03
N GLU A 166 -2.30 16.42 -19.65
CA GLU A 166 -1.71 16.09 -18.34
C GLU A 166 -2.52 16.76 -17.23
N VAL A 167 -3.19 15.97 -16.39
CA VAL A 167 -4.18 16.47 -15.43
C VAL A 167 -3.56 17.45 -14.44
N GLY A 168 -2.34 17.20 -13.99
CA GLY A 168 -1.65 18.06 -13.03
C GLY A 168 -1.44 19.51 -13.48
N LYS A 169 -1.40 19.78 -14.80
CA LYS A 169 -1.28 21.15 -15.34
C LYS A 169 -2.46 22.06 -14.98
N VAL A 170 -3.59 21.49 -14.55
CA VAL A 170 -4.72 22.29 -14.06
C VAL A 170 -4.34 23.10 -12.81
N LEU A 171 -3.37 22.63 -12.01
CA LEU A 171 -2.92 23.31 -10.80
C LEU A 171 -2.18 24.61 -11.09
N ASP A 172 -1.56 24.78 -12.25
CA ASP A 172 -0.89 26.02 -12.64
C ASP A 172 -1.86 27.20 -12.79
N PHE A 173 -3.16 26.90 -12.86
CA PHE A 173 -4.25 27.86 -13.03
C PHE A 173 -5.22 27.87 -11.85
N TYR A 174 -4.85 27.29 -10.70
CA TYR A 174 -5.78 27.12 -9.57
C TYR A 174 -6.38 28.43 -9.02
N ASP A 175 -5.70 29.56 -9.26
CA ASP A 175 -6.09 30.91 -8.86
C ASP A 175 -6.69 31.74 -10.03
N LYS A 176 -6.90 31.12 -11.19
CA LYS A 176 -7.40 31.77 -12.42
C LYS A 176 -8.86 31.42 -12.68
N ASP A 177 -9.49 32.21 -13.55
CA ASP A 177 -10.83 31.92 -14.04
C ASP A 177 -10.81 30.81 -15.09
N THR A 178 -11.87 30.00 -15.09
CA THR A 178 -12.05 28.88 -16.03
C THR A 178 -11.99 29.31 -17.50
N GLU A 179 -12.38 30.55 -17.84
CA GLU A 179 -12.27 31.04 -19.22
C GLU A 179 -10.81 31.25 -19.64
N VAL A 180 -10.00 31.87 -18.77
CA VAL A 180 -8.55 32.07 -19.01
C VAL A 180 -7.86 30.73 -19.25
N PHE A 181 -8.21 29.72 -18.44
CA PHE A 181 -7.69 28.36 -18.61
C PHE A 181 -8.06 27.77 -19.98
N LYS A 182 -9.32 27.87 -20.40
CA LYS A 182 -9.77 27.35 -21.71
C LYS A 182 -9.10 28.08 -22.88
N GLU A 183 -8.94 29.40 -22.78
CA GLU A 183 -8.30 30.21 -23.81
C GLU A 183 -6.82 29.86 -23.97
N TYR A 184 -6.11 29.65 -22.85
CA TYR A 184 -4.70 29.27 -22.84
C TYR A 184 -4.42 28.00 -23.68
N PHE A 185 -5.33 27.03 -23.65
CA PHE A 185 -5.18 25.77 -24.40
C PHE A 185 -5.87 25.75 -25.78
N ASP A 186 -6.59 26.81 -26.17
CA ASP A 186 -7.36 26.85 -27.43
C ASP A 186 -6.47 26.61 -28.66
N GLN A 187 -5.34 27.32 -28.74
CA GLN A 187 -4.41 27.19 -29.87
C GLN A 187 -3.81 25.78 -29.94
N SER A 188 -3.43 25.18 -28.81
CA SER A 188 -2.87 23.83 -28.77
C SER A 188 -3.87 22.76 -29.21
N ILE A 189 -5.17 22.94 -28.90
CA ILE A 189 -6.23 22.04 -29.35
C ILE A 189 -6.44 22.17 -30.87
N ARG A 190 -6.50 23.41 -31.39
CA ARG A 190 -6.68 23.66 -32.82
C ARG A 190 -5.54 23.17 -33.70
N GLN A 191 -4.32 23.11 -33.16
CA GLN A 191 -3.18 22.49 -33.85
C GLN A 191 -3.35 20.98 -34.04
N LYS A 192 -4.20 20.32 -33.23
CA LYS A 192 -4.43 18.87 -33.26
C LYS A 192 -5.64 18.46 -34.07
N THR A 193 -6.59 19.36 -34.33
CA THR A 193 -7.75 19.06 -35.15
C THR A 193 -8.35 20.30 -35.79
N ASN A 194 -8.84 20.14 -37.03
CA ASN A 194 -9.61 21.15 -37.76
C ASN A 194 -11.13 21.00 -37.55
N ASP A 195 -11.57 19.95 -36.84
CA ASP A 195 -12.98 19.71 -36.54
C ASP A 195 -13.44 20.61 -35.39
N ASN A 196 -14.23 21.63 -35.71
CA ASN A 196 -14.77 22.57 -34.74
C ASN A 196 -15.58 21.91 -33.63
N ASN A 197 -16.28 20.79 -33.88
CA ASN A 197 -17.04 20.09 -32.85
C ASN A 197 -16.10 19.44 -31.82
N LYS A 198 -15.00 18.82 -32.29
CA LYS A 198 -13.96 18.29 -31.40
C LYS A 198 -13.28 19.38 -30.58
N VAL A 199 -13.00 20.54 -31.18
CA VAL A 199 -12.44 21.69 -30.45
C VAL A 199 -13.39 22.16 -29.35
N ILE A 200 -14.69 22.34 -29.66
CA ILE A 200 -15.70 22.76 -28.68
C ILE A 200 -15.81 21.74 -27.54
N LYS A 201 -15.93 20.44 -27.87
CA LYS A 201 -16.01 19.36 -26.87
C LYS A 201 -14.78 19.35 -25.97
N ALA A 202 -13.57 19.44 -26.54
CA ALA A 202 -12.33 19.47 -25.78
C ALA A 202 -12.25 20.67 -24.82
N LYS A 203 -12.64 21.87 -25.28
CA LYS A 203 -12.70 23.06 -24.42
C LYS A 203 -13.74 22.94 -23.31
N MET A 204 -14.88 22.32 -23.58
CA MET A 204 -15.90 22.04 -22.55
C MET A 204 -15.36 21.08 -21.49
N ILE A 205 -14.67 20.00 -21.90
CA ILE A 205 -14.06 19.03 -20.99
C ILE A 205 -12.97 19.71 -20.13
N LEU A 206 -12.09 20.51 -20.74
CA LEU A 206 -11.07 21.27 -20.00
C LEU A 206 -11.70 22.27 -19.02
N GLY A 207 -12.73 22.99 -19.46
CA GLY A 207 -13.47 23.90 -18.59
C GLY A 207 -14.07 23.17 -17.38
N GLN A 208 -14.67 22.00 -17.60
CA GLN A 208 -15.23 21.17 -16.53
C GLN A 208 -14.13 20.66 -15.58
N LEU A 209 -12.97 20.25 -16.11
CA LEU A 209 -11.83 19.81 -15.30
C LEU A 209 -11.36 20.94 -14.36
N HIS A 210 -11.11 22.12 -14.92
CA HIS A 210 -10.69 23.28 -14.14
C HIS A 210 -11.74 23.71 -13.12
N GLN A 211 -13.00 23.82 -13.55
CA GLN A 211 -14.10 24.19 -12.66
C GLN A 211 -14.19 23.23 -11.46
N THR A 212 -14.17 21.93 -11.72
CA THR A 212 -14.35 20.90 -10.68
C THR A 212 -13.17 20.88 -9.69
N PHE A 213 -11.93 20.93 -10.20
CA PHE A 213 -10.76 20.76 -9.34
C PHE A 213 -10.26 22.07 -8.70
N CYS A 214 -10.43 23.22 -9.36
CA CYS A 214 -9.86 24.49 -8.92
C CYS A 214 -10.92 25.50 -8.41
N CYS A 215 -12.18 25.38 -8.82
CA CYS A 215 -13.21 26.36 -8.47
C CYS A 215 -14.27 25.82 -7.50
N ASP A 216 -14.74 24.59 -7.72
CA ASP A 216 -15.83 24.00 -6.95
C ASP A 216 -15.36 23.55 -5.55
N GLU A 217 -16.24 23.70 -4.57
CA GLU A 217 -16.01 23.20 -3.21
C GLU A 217 -16.46 21.75 -3.04
N THR A 218 -15.75 20.83 -3.68
CA THR A 218 -16.13 19.41 -3.72
C THR A 218 -15.83 18.65 -2.42
N ILE A 219 -14.83 19.10 -1.64
CA ILE A 219 -14.37 18.35 -0.46
C ILE A 219 -14.98 18.91 0.81
N ILE A 220 -15.65 18.02 1.55
CA ILE A 220 -16.10 18.24 2.92
C ILE A 220 -15.02 17.72 3.86
N VAL A 221 -14.43 18.60 4.66
CA VAL A 221 -13.47 18.24 5.71
C VAL A 221 -14.14 18.40 7.06
N THR A 222 -14.24 17.31 7.81
CA THR A 222 -14.80 17.30 9.16
C THR A 222 -13.70 17.16 10.18
N LEU A 223 -13.71 18.03 11.17
CA LEU A 223 -12.78 17.99 12.29
C LEU A 223 -13.35 17.15 13.44
N VAL A 224 -12.57 16.18 13.90
CA VAL A 224 -12.84 15.43 15.12
C VAL A 224 -12.28 16.21 16.29
N THR A 225 -13.18 16.71 17.15
CA THR A 225 -12.82 17.40 18.39
C THR A 225 -12.77 16.40 19.56
N GLY A 226 -11.62 16.28 20.22
CA GLY A 226 -11.42 15.43 21.40
C GLY A 226 -9.96 15.07 21.63
N ASP A 227 -9.73 14.18 22.59
CA ASP A 227 -8.42 13.62 22.93
C ASP A 227 -8.00 12.49 21.97
N ASP A 228 -6.75 12.04 22.12
CA ASP A 228 -6.11 10.99 21.31
C ASP A 228 -6.93 9.69 21.30
N GLU A 229 -7.52 9.32 22.45
CA GLU A 229 -8.34 8.11 22.58
C GLU A 229 -9.63 8.18 21.77
N LYS A 230 -10.30 9.34 21.77
CA LYS A 230 -11.49 9.53 20.94
C LYS A 230 -11.14 9.51 19.46
N ALA A 231 -10.04 10.16 19.05
CA ALA A 231 -9.58 10.15 17.67
C ALA A 231 -9.28 8.71 17.18
N LEU A 232 -8.61 7.92 18.03
CA LEU A 232 -8.33 6.51 17.79
C LEU A 232 -9.61 5.67 17.66
N ASN A 233 -10.57 5.86 18.56
CA ASN A 233 -11.84 5.14 18.51
C ASN A 233 -12.67 5.48 17.26
N VAL A 234 -12.67 6.76 16.85
CA VAL A 234 -13.30 7.18 15.59
C VAL A 234 -12.60 6.51 14.41
N PHE A 235 -11.26 6.51 14.39
CA PHE A 235 -10.48 5.86 13.35
C PHE A 235 -10.83 4.38 13.19
N VAL A 236 -10.84 3.61 14.28
CA VAL A 236 -11.15 2.17 14.25
C VAL A 236 -12.57 1.94 13.73
N ARG A 237 -13.55 2.70 14.22
CA ARG A 237 -14.97 2.53 13.86
C ARG A 237 -15.26 2.94 12.42
N THR A 238 -14.65 4.01 11.93
CA THR A 238 -14.88 4.46 10.55
C THR A 238 -14.25 3.51 9.53
N ASN A 239 -13.06 2.95 9.83
CA ASN A 239 -12.41 1.99 8.93
C ASN A 239 -13.06 0.59 8.93
N ASP A 240 -13.80 0.21 9.99
CA ASP A 240 -14.54 -1.06 10.03
C ASP A 240 -15.71 -1.11 9.02
N GLY A 241 -16.20 0.06 8.56
CA GLY A 241 -17.26 0.19 7.55
C GLY A 241 -16.80 0.23 6.09
N GLY A 242 -15.49 0.34 5.81
CA GLY A 242 -14.93 0.48 4.46
C GLY A 242 -14.41 -0.84 3.85
N ILE A 243 -13.40 -0.77 2.95
CA ILE A 243 -12.57 -1.95 2.66
C ILE A 243 -11.94 -2.34 3.99
N LYS A 244 -12.43 -3.42 4.62
CA LYS A 244 -11.96 -3.90 5.92
C LYS A 244 -10.45 -3.81 5.97
N LEU A 245 -9.94 -3.08 6.97
CA LEU A 245 -8.53 -3.18 7.34
C LEU A 245 -8.21 -4.68 7.44
N GLU A 246 -7.16 -5.10 6.75
CA GLU A 246 -6.66 -6.45 6.99
C GLU A 246 -6.28 -6.49 8.47
N LYS A 247 -6.55 -7.62 9.13
CA LYS A 247 -6.30 -7.75 10.57
C LYS A 247 -4.85 -7.37 10.93
N ALA A 248 -3.90 -7.53 10.00
CA ALA A 248 -2.53 -7.06 10.14
C ALA A 248 -2.37 -5.55 10.26
N ASP A 249 -3.16 -4.77 9.51
CA ASP A 249 -3.08 -3.30 9.57
C ASP A 249 -3.55 -2.80 10.94
N LEU A 250 -4.60 -3.41 11.51
CA LEU A 250 -5.05 -3.13 12.89
C LEU A 250 -4.01 -3.53 13.95
N LEU A 251 -3.24 -4.59 13.67
CA LEU A 251 -2.20 -5.07 14.58
C LEU A 251 -0.96 -4.19 14.53
N LEU A 252 -0.51 -3.81 13.34
CA LEU A 252 0.56 -2.83 13.16
C LEU A 252 0.17 -1.51 13.83
N SER A 253 -1.05 -1.04 13.61
CA SER A 253 -1.64 0.12 14.30
C SER A 253 -1.54 0.04 15.83
N TYR A 254 -1.84 -1.13 16.40
CA TYR A 254 -1.77 -1.36 17.85
C TYR A 254 -0.33 -1.55 18.36
N MET A 255 0.57 -2.11 17.55
CA MET A 255 1.99 -2.20 17.87
C MET A 255 2.65 -0.83 17.88
N GLU A 256 2.32 0.03 16.91
CA GLU A 256 2.80 1.40 16.80
C GLU A 256 2.34 2.29 17.97
N SER A 257 1.15 2.06 18.51
CA SER A 257 0.69 2.79 19.70
C SER A 257 1.42 2.37 20.98
N ASN A 258 2.23 1.31 20.93
CA ASN A 258 2.79 0.64 22.08
C ASN A 258 4.31 0.74 22.10
N LYS A 259 4.74 1.80 22.78
CA LYS A 259 6.07 2.46 22.79
C LYS A 259 7.29 1.60 23.12
N ASN A 260 7.15 0.32 23.48
CA ASN A 260 8.28 -0.54 23.85
C ASN A 260 8.57 -1.66 22.85
N ILE A 261 7.70 -1.84 21.87
CA ILE A 261 7.80 -2.93 20.90
C ILE A 261 8.71 -2.50 19.73
N PHE A 262 9.59 -3.39 19.28
CA PHE A 262 10.47 -3.21 18.12
C PHE A 262 11.40 -1.98 18.18
N LYS A 263 11.85 -1.62 19.38
CA LYS A 263 12.85 -0.56 19.57
C LYS A 263 14.20 -0.91 18.91
N PRO A 264 14.91 0.07 18.34
CA PRO A 264 14.60 1.51 18.32
C PRO A 264 13.72 1.96 17.14
N ASN A 265 13.45 1.08 16.18
CA ASN A 265 12.99 1.46 14.85
C ASN A 265 11.46 1.50 14.67
N GLY A 266 10.69 0.97 15.62
CA GLY A 266 9.22 0.88 15.51
C GLY A 266 8.77 -0.35 14.72
N ALA A 267 7.50 -0.73 14.90
CA ALA A 267 6.96 -1.97 14.37
C ALA A 267 6.84 -1.95 12.84
N ARG A 268 6.38 -0.82 12.30
CA ARG A 268 6.15 -0.61 10.87
C ARG A 268 7.45 -0.75 10.10
N LYS A 269 8.47 0.03 10.48
CA LYS A 269 9.77 0.02 9.82
C LYS A 269 10.45 -1.35 9.91
N GLU A 270 10.42 -2.01 11.07
CA GLU A 270 10.99 -3.35 11.22
C GLU A 270 10.26 -4.40 10.37
N ILE A 271 8.93 -4.37 10.36
CA ILE A 271 8.13 -5.39 9.66
C ILE A 271 8.22 -5.18 8.15
N PHE A 272 8.01 -3.95 7.65
CA PHE A 272 8.12 -3.68 6.21
C PHE A 272 9.54 -3.87 5.71
N GLY A 273 10.55 -3.32 6.41
CA GLY A 273 11.94 -3.53 6.03
C GLY A 273 12.36 -5.00 6.03
N PHE A 274 11.77 -5.83 6.91
CA PHE A 274 12.01 -7.26 6.88
C PHE A 274 11.26 -7.99 5.74
N VAL A 275 10.04 -7.56 5.41
CA VAL A 275 9.32 -8.04 4.22
C VAL A 275 10.13 -7.76 2.96
N ASP A 276 10.65 -6.54 2.81
CA ASP A 276 11.49 -6.14 1.69
C ASP A 276 12.75 -7.00 1.62
N LEU A 277 13.45 -7.15 2.75
CA LEU A 277 14.64 -8.02 2.85
C LEU A 277 14.35 -9.46 2.40
N LEU A 278 13.21 -10.03 2.81
CA LEU A 278 12.84 -11.40 2.42
C LEU A 278 12.53 -11.54 0.93
N ASN A 279 12.01 -10.48 0.31
CA ASN A 279 11.73 -10.45 -1.13
C ASN A 279 12.98 -10.09 -1.98
N GLU A 280 14.01 -9.47 -1.40
CA GLU A 280 15.24 -9.07 -2.11
C GLU A 280 16.30 -10.18 -2.30
N VAL A 281 16.19 -11.34 -1.62
CA VAL A 281 17.33 -12.26 -1.46
C VAL A 281 17.94 -12.79 -2.79
N GLU A 282 19.14 -12.30 -3.06
CA GLU A 282 20.06 -12.25 -4.22
C GLU A 282 20.45 -13.49 -5.07
N LEU A 283 19.79 -14.65 -5.05
CA LEU A 283 20.22 -15.75 -5.93
C LEU A 283 19.14 -16.09 -6.96
N HIS A 284 19.22 -15.40 -8.09
CA HIS A 284 18.33 -15.56 -9.25
C HIS A 284 16.83 -15.47 -8.88
N LYS A 285 16.36 -14.24 -8.62
CA LYS A 285 14.95 -13.83 -8.46
C LYS A 285 13.99 -14.94 -8.03
N PRO A 286 13.57 -14.88 -6.76
CA PRO A 286 12.18 -15.16 -6.46
C PRO A 286 11.55 -13.96 -5.74
N ASP A 287 10.77 -13.17 -6.48
CA ASP A 287 9.81 -12.21 -5.94
C ASP A 287 8.73 -13.02 -5.20
N TYR A 288 8.98 -13.51 -3.98
CA TYR A 288 8.08 -14.39 -3.23
C TYR A 288 6.74 -13.74 -2.87
N ASP A 289 6.63 -12.42 -3.08
CA ASP A 289 5.44 -11.62 -2.80
C ASP A 289 5.01 -11.75 -1.32
N LEU A 290 5.95 -12.03 -0.41
CA LEU A 290 5.63 -12.14 1.01
C LEU A 290 5.02 -10.83 1.49
N ALA A 291 3.91 -10.94 2.21
CA ALA A 291 3.22 -9.79 2.78
C ALA A 291 3.48 -9.68 4.28
N LYS A 292 3.21 -8.52 4.86
CA LYS A 292 3.22 -8.28 6.31
C LYS A 292 2.43 -9.34 7.09
N ASP A 293 1.32 -9.82 6.54
CA ASP A 293 0.46 -10.87 7.14
C ASP A 293 1.24 -12.19 7.31
N ASP A 294 2.05 -12.57 6.32
CA ASP A 294 2.87 -13.79 6.36
C ASP A 294 3.92 -13.69 7.47
N VAL A 295 4.58 -12.53 7.58
CA VAL A 295 5.60 -12.25 8.59
C VAL A 295 4.99 -12.21 10.00
N LEU A 296 3.86 -11.54 10.18
CA LEU A 296 3.17 -11.45 11.47
C LEU A 296 2.64 -12.81 11.93
N LYS A 297 2.10 -13.63 11.02
CA LYS A 297 1.70 -15.00 11.35
C LYS A 297 2.89 -15.86 11.73
N ALA A 298 4.01 -15.74 11.00
CA ALA A 298 5.23 -16.43 11.34
C ALA A 298 5.74 -16.02 12.72
N ALA A 299 5.72 -14.73 13.04
CA ALA A 299 6.15 -14.21 14.33
C ALA A 299 5.38 -14.80 15.52
N LEU A 300 4.06 -15.00 15.38
CA LEU A 300 3.25 -15.72 16.36
C LEU A 300 3.72 -17.16 16.55
N VAL A 301 3.87 -17.91 15.44
CA VAL A 301 4.22 -19.34 15.48
C VAL A 301 5.63 -19.54 16.05
N LEU A 302 6.60 -18.74 15.60
CA LEU A 302 7.99 -18.81 16.05
C LEU A 302 8.16 -18.32 17.49
N SER A 303 7.18 -17.61 18.04
CA SER A 303 7.15 -17.24 19.47
C SER A 303 6.35 -18.21 20.33
N ASP A 304 5.94 -19.37 19.80
CA ASP A 304 5.11 -20.37 20.49
C ASP A 304 3.75 -19.79 20.99
N LEU A 305 3.22 -18.77 20.30
CA LEU A 305 1.95 -18.11 20.65
C LEU A 305 0.76 -18.73 19.90
N GLU A 306 -0.46 -18.52 20.40
CA GLU A 306 -1.67 -19.04 19.77
C GLU A 306 -1.86 -18.44 18.35
N VAL A 307 -1.70 -19.30 17.33
CA VAL A 307 -1.67 -18.95 15.89
C VAL A 307 -2.98 -18.38 15.35
N GLN A 308 -4.06 -18.39 16.14
CA GLN A 308 -5.31 -17.77 15.70
C GLN A 308 -5.08 -16.28 15.51
N TYR A 309 -5.21 -15.82 14.26
CA TYR A 309 -5.09 -14.41 13.91
C TYR A 309 -6.33 -13.65 14.38
N LYS A 310 -6.39 -13.45 15.70
CA LYS A 310 -7.43 -12.75 16.46
C LYS A 310 -6.76 -11.63 17.24
N ILE A 311 -7.40 -10.46 17.27
CA ILE A 311 -6.92 -9.26 17.98
C ILE A 311 -6.60 -9.58 19.45
N LYS A 312 -7.37 -10.47 20.09
CA LYS A 312 -7.12 -10.94 21.47
C LYS A 312 -5.74 -11.58 21.69
N ASN A 313 -5.09 -12.08 20.64
CA ASN A 313 -3.78 -12.75 20.72
C ASN A 313 -2.61 -11.77 20.50
N PHE A 314 -2.89 -10.49 20.29
CA PHE A 314 -1.88 -9.44 20.20
C PHE A 314 -2.13 -8.41 21.30
N ASN A 315 -2.16 -8.90 22.54
CA ASN A 315 -2.09 -8.07 23.74
C ASN A 315 -0.62 -7.65 24.00
N GLN A 316 -0.40 -6.75 24.96
CA GLN A 316 0.94 -6.29 25.35
C GLN A 316 1.93 -7.45 25.57
N GLU A 317 1.53 -8.45 26.35
CA GLU A 317 2.38 -9.57 26.75
C GLU A 317 2.91 -10.38 25.55
N ASN A 318 2.02 -10.70 24.61
CA ASN A 318 2.37 -11.43 23.40
C ASN A 318 3.26 -10.59 22.48
N LEU A 319 3.00 -9.29 22.40
CA LEU A 319 3.81 -8.37 21.59
C LEU A 319 5.22 -8.19 22.15
N ASP A 320 5.36 -8.08 23.47
CA ASP A 320 6.66 -8.03 24.12
C ASP A 320 7.45 -9.32 23.86
N THR A 321 6.77 -10.47 23.91
CA THR A 321 7.37 -11.78 23.58
C THR A 321 7.88 -11.82 22.14
N ILE A 322 7.08 -11.36 21.17
CA ILE A 322 7.48 -11.29 19.76
C ILE A 322 8.67 -10.33 19.59
N SER A 323 8.60 -9.14 20.19
CA SER A 323 9.64 -8.11 20.11
C SER A 323 10.98 -8.63 20.66
N ASN A 324 10.95 -9.34 21.79
CA ASN A 324 12.15 -9.92 22.40
C ASN A 324 12.75 -11.06 21.54
N ASN A 325 11.92 -11.79 20.81
CA ASN A 325 12.35 -12.89 19.93
C ASN A 325 12.62 -12.44 18.48
N TRP A 326 12.54 -11.15 18.17
CA TRP A 326 12.48 -10.66 16.79
C TRP A 326 13.69 -11.03 15.94
N GLU A 327 14.91 -10.92 16.47
CA GLU A 327 16.13 -11.29 15.74
C GLU A 327 16.17 -12.79 15.41
N THR A 328 15.66 -13.63 16.32
CA THR A 328 15.52 -15.07 16.10
C THR A 328 14.51 -15.35 14.99
N ILE A 329 13.37 -14.67 15.00
CA ILE A 329 12.34 -14.77 13.95
C ILE A 329 12.93 -14.38 12.60
N LYS A 330 13.61 -13.22 12.51
CA LYS A 330 14.25 -12.73 11.29
C LYS A 330 15.26 -13.74 10.74
N LYS A 331 16.12 -14.27 11.61
CA LYS A 331 17.14 -15.26 11.26
C LYS A 331 16.53 -16.49 10.59
N TYR A 332 15.52 -17.11 11.21
CA TYR A 332 15.01 -18.41 10.74
C TYR A 332 14.07 -18.30 9.55
N LEU A 333 13.33 -17.20 9.42
CA LEU A 333 12.57 -16.93 8.20
C LEU A 333 13.50 -16.65 7.01
N ASN A 334 14.53 -15.82 7.18
CA ASN A 334 15.54 -15.60 6.13
C ASN A 334 16.27 -16.90 5.75
N LEU A 335 16.62 -17.73 6.74
CA LEU A 335 17.23 -19.04 6.49
C LEU A 335 16.31 -19.94 5.65
N THR A 336 15.01 -19.90 5.92
CA THR A 336 14.00 -20.70 5.21
C THR A 336 13.86 -20.25 3.76
N VAL A 337 13.76 -18.94 3.53
CA VAL A 337 13.69 -18.35 2.18
C VAL A 337 14.95 -18.69 1.37
N LYS A 338 16.13 -18.57 1.97
CA LYS A 338 17.40 -18.95 1.34
C LYS A 338 17.49 -20.45 1.03
N LEU A 339 16.99 -21.29 1.94
CA LEU A 339 16.96 -22.74 1.74
C LEU A 339 16.10 -23.10 0.54
N ILE A 340 14.84 -22.66 0.50
CA ILE A 340 13.92 -23.02 -0.58
C ILE A 340 14.34 -22.41 -1.93
N ALA A 341 14.93 -21.22 -1.94
CA ALA A 341 15.48 -20.59 -3.14
C ALA A 341 16.56 -21.47 -3.78
N ARG A 342 17.46 -22.05 -2.97
CA ARG A 342 18.50 -22.98 -3.44
C ARG A 342 17.94 -24.22 -4.13
N TYR A 343 16.72 -24.64 -3.79
CA TYR A 343 16.02 -25.78 -4.39
C TYR A 343 15.04 -25.37 -5.51
N GLY A 344 15.08 -24.11 -5.98
CA GLY A 344 14.31 -23.64 -7.14
C GLY A 344 12.88 -23.19 -6.84
N PHE A 345 12.53 -23.00 -5.57
CA PHE A 345 11.22 -22.43 -5.22
C PHE A 345 11.17 -20.92 -5.50
N SER A 346 10.03 -20.45 -6.00
CA SER A 346 9.73 -19.05 -6.33
C SER A 346 8.25 -18.76 -6.11
N ALA A 347 7.82 -17.49 -6.21
CA ALA A 347 6.39 -17.16 -6.14
C ALA A 347 5.52 -17.89 -7.17
N LYS A 348 6.08 -18.36 -8.29
CA LYS A 348 5.32 -19.09 -9.32
C LYS A 348 4.97 -20.52 -8.90
N ASN A 349 5.70 -21.11 -7.95
CA ASN A 349 5.53 -22.52 -7.56
C ASN A 349 5.26 -22.71 -6.06
N ILE A 350 5.29 -21.65 -5.26
CA ILE A 350 4.73 -21.64 -3.90
C ILE A 350 3.26 -21.21 -4.00
N ILE A 351 2.36 -22.17 -3.83
CA ILE A 351 0.91 -21.98 -3.82
C ILE A 351 0.45 -21.37 -2.49
N SER A 352 1.02 -21.79 -1.36
CA SER A 352 0.72 -21.23 -0.03
C SER A 352 1.98 -20.88 0.74
N LYS A 353 2.17 -19.59 0.99
CA LYS A 353 3.27 -19.01 1.77
C LYS A 353 3.26 -19.48 3.24
N ASN A 354 2.09 -19.83 3.77
CA ASN A 354 1.93 -20.35 5.13
C ASN A 354 2.70 -21.66 5.37
N SER A 355 3.01 -22.45 4.34
CA SER A 355 3.81 -23.67 4.49
C SER A 355 5.27 -23.41 4.86
N LEU A 356 5.76 -22.18 4.68
CA LEU A 356 7.13 -21.79 5.04
C LEU A 356 7.30 -21.66 6.55
N ILE A 357 6.23 -21.31 7.26
CA ILE A 357 6.23 -21.11 8.71
C ILE A 357 6.64 -22.41 9.46
N PRO A 358 6.05 -23.58 9.16
CA PRO A 358 6.50 -24.87 9.70
C PRO A 358 8.00 -25.15 9.51
N VAL A 359 8.54 -24.83 8.33
CA VAL A 359 9.97 -25.04 8.02
C VAL A 359 10.84 -24.11 8.87
N ALA A 360 10.48 -22.83 8.96
CA ALA A 360 11.18 -21.86 9.79
C ALA A 360 11.16 -22.26 11.26
N TYR A 361 10.01 -22.71 11.76
CA TYR A 361 9.86 -23.20 13.13
C TYR A 361 10.74 -24.43 13.41
N TYR A 362 10.79 -25.39 12.49
CA TYR A 362 11.66 -26.57 12.62
C TYR A 362 13.14 -26.19 12.69
N LEU A 363 13.61 -25.35 11.77
CA LEU A 363 14.99 -24.86 11.75
C LEU A 363 15.34 -24.11 13.04
N MET A 364 14.39 -23.35 13.58
CA MET A 364 14.53 -22.64 14.86
C MET A 364 14.71 -23.60 16.02
N LYS A 365 13.85 -24.63 16.15
CA LYS A 365 13.94 -25.62 17.24
C LYS A 365 15.19 -26.49 17.17
N LYS A 366 15.72 -26.77 15.98
CA LYS A 366 17.00 -27.46 15.80
C LYS A 366 18.22 -26.56 16.06
N GLY A 367 18.04 -25.25 16.21
CA GLY A 367 19.15 -24.33 16.44
C GLY A 367 20.05 -24.13 15.22
N THR A 368 19.52 -24.33 14.02
CA THR A 368 20.31 -24.39 12.78
C THR A 368 21.04 -23.08 12.48
N SER A 369 22.28 -23.16 12.01
CA SER A 369 23.11 -22.03 11.59
C SER A 369 22.95 -21.73 10.09
N SER A 370 23.43 -20.56 9.65
CA SER A 370 23.44 -20.17 8.22
C SER A 370 24.28 -21.11 7.35
N SER A 371 25.32 -21.73 7.91
CA SER A 371 26.16 -22.72 7.23
C SER A 371 25.39 -23.96 6.79
N PHE A 372 24.25 -24.25 7.42
CA PHE A 372 23.40 -25.38 7.05
C PHE A 372 23.04 -25.36 5.57
N ILE A 373 22.68 -24.21 4.99
CA ILE A 373 22.26 -24.11 3.58
C ILE A 373 23.33 -24.66 2.63
N ALA A 374 24.59 -24.27 2.85
CA ALA A 374 25.72 -24.66 2.01
C ALA A 374 26.37 -26.00 2.42
N SER A 375 26.04 -26.52 3.61
CA SER A 375 26.62 -27.76 4.13
C SER A 375 26.46 -28.94 3.18
N GLN A 376 27.54 -29.69 3.01
CA GLN A 376 27.61 -30.92 2.23
C GLN A 376 27.70 -32.17 3.12
N SER A 377 27.47 -32.02 4.43
CA SER A 377 27.43 -33.19 5.32
C SER A 377 26.24 -34.08 4.94
N ILE A 378 26.43 -35.41 5.04
CA ILE A 378 25.38 -36.39 4.69
C ILE A 378 24.12 -36.13 5.54
N ALA A 379 24.30 -35.93 6.85
CA ALA A 379 23.20 -35.66 7.77
C ALA A 379 22.41 -34.38 7.39
N ASP A 380 23.10 -33.29 7.03
CA ASP A 380 22.42 -32.06 6.62
C ASP A 380 21.71 -32.22 5.28
N ILE A 381 22.29 -32.98 4.34
CA ILE A 381 21.66 -33.26 3.04
C ILE A 381 20.37 -34.05 3.23
N GLU A 382 20.37 -35.08 4.08
CA GLU A 382 19.17 -35.87 4.39
C GLU A 382 18.06 -35.00 4.98
N ILE A 383 18.38 -34.15 5.97
CA ILE A 383 17.40 -33.22 6.56
C ILE A 383 16.84 -32.27 5.52
N LYS A 384 17.68 -31.68 4.65
CA LYS A 384 17.20 -30.78 3.57
C LYS A 384 16.26 -31.52 2.62
N ILE A 385 16.60 -32.74 2.22
CA ILE A 385 15.76 -33.54 1.32
C ILE A 385 14.39 -33.78 1.95
N GLU A 386 14.33 -34.13 3.24
CA GLU A 386 13.06 -34.34 3.93
C GLU A 386 12.23 -33.05 4.07
N ILE A 387 12.87 -31.92 4.38
CA ILE A 387 12.22 -30.61 4.39
C ILE A 387 11.60 -30.30 3.02
N ILE A 388 12.37 -30.49 1.95
CA ILE A 388 11.92 -30.17 0.58
C ILE A 388 10.82 -31.12 0.12
N LYS A 389 10.93 -32.43 0.40
CA LYS A 389 9.86 -33.41 0.14
C LYS A 389 8.57 -33.01 0.83
N TRP A 390 8.65 -32.70 2.12
CA TRP A 390 7.49 -32.26 2.90
C TRP A 390 6.88 -30.99 2.32
N LEU A 391 7.71 -30.01 1.94
CA LEU A 391 7.26 -28.76 1.34
C LEU A 391 6.52 -29.01 0.02
N VAL A 392 7.09 -29.81 -0.90
CA VAL A 392 6.44 -30.17 -2.17
C VAL A 392 5.08 -30.83 -1.92
N ILE A 393 5.02 -31.82 -1.03
CA ILE A 393 3.77 -32.50 -0.69
C ILE A 393 2.74 -31.51 -0.14
N SER A 394 3.16 -30.59 0.74
CA SER A 394 2.28 -29.58 1.32
C SER A 394 1.67 -28.63 0.28
N GLN A 395 2.43 -28.29 -0.76
CA GLN A 395 1.95 -27.47 -1.88
C GLN A 395 0.96 -28.24 -2.75
N LEU A 396 1.31 -29.47 -3.15
CA LEU A 396 0.49 -30.30 -4.03
C LEU A 396 -0.85 -30.69 -3.40
N THR A 397 -0.84 -30.96 -2.09
CA THR A 397 -2.06 -31.34 -1.34
C THR A 397 -2.93 -30.13 -0.98
N GLY A 398 -2.44 -28.90 -1.16
CA GLY A 398 -3.15 -27.70 -0.75
C GLY A 398 -3.38 -27.61 0.75
N ALA A 399 -2.55 -28.27 1.58
CA ALA A 399 -2.73 -28.40 3.03
C ALA A 399 -2.86 -27.04 3.76
N PHE A 400 -2.31 -25.98 3.16
CA PHE A 400 -2.32 -24.61 3.69
C PHE A 400 -3.17 -23.64 2.83
N GLY A 401 -4.11 -24.15 2.03
CA GLY A 401 -4.95 -23.34 1.14
C GLY A 401 -6.12 -22.62 1.84
N SER A 402 -7.14 -23.36 2.27
CA SER A 402 -8.41 -22.79 2.79
C SER A 402 -8.50 -22.71 4.32
N SER A 403 -7.70 -23.50 5.05
CA SER A 403 -7.76 -23.67 6.51
C SER A 403 -6.40 -23.49 7.18
N SER A 404 -5.54 -22.62 6.63
CA SER A 404 -4.13 -22.52 7.01
C SER A 404 -3.91 -22.28 8.51
N ASP A 405 -4.73 -21.48 9.17
CA ASP A 405 -4.62 -21.23 10.61
C ASP A 405 -4.87 -22.51 11.46
N PHE A 406 -5.79 -23.38 11.03
CA PHE A 406 -6.04 -24.67 11.69
C PHE A 406 -4.90 -25.66 11.41
N THR A 407 -4.41 -25.70 10.17
CA THR A 407 -3.25 -26.53 9.80
C THR A 407 -1.99 -26.07 10.54
N LEU A 408 -1.74 -24.77 10.68
CA LEU A 408 -0.61 -24.23 11.44
C LEU A 408 -0.71 -24.57 12.93
N LYS A 409 -1.91 -24.49 13.52
CA LYS A 409 -2.15 -24.98 14.89
C LYS A 409 -1.84 -26.47 15.02
N SER A 410 -2.17 -27.25 13.98
CA SER A 410 -1.87 -28.68 13.89
C SER A 410 -0.38 -28.96 13.62
N VAL A 411 0.35 -28.03 13.01
CA VAL A 411 1.82 -28.09 12.86
C VAL A 411 2.52 -27.81 14.18
N THR A 412 1.98 -26.94 15.03
CA THR A 412 2.47 -26.84 16.42
C THR A 412 2.27 -28.17 17.16
N ILE A 413 1.31 -28.99 16.72
CA ILE A 413 1.08 -30.37 17.16
C ILE A 413 1.98 -31.39 16.40
N LEU A 414 2.59 -31.04 15.25
CA LEU A 414 3.70 -31.80 14.62
C LEU A 414 5.01 -31.73 15.44
N ARG A 415 4.92 -31.45 16.75
CA ARG A 415 5.90 -31.91 17.76
C ARG A 415 6.32 -33.36 17.51
N THR A 416 5.42 -34.20 16.99
CA THR A 416 5.64 -35.62 16.75
C THR A 416 6.32 -35.96 15.43
N PHE A 417 6.07 -35.25 14.32
CA PHE A 417 6.50 -35.71 12.99
C PHE A 417 8.02 -35.65 12.77
N PHE A 418 8.67 -34.67 13.39
CA PHE A 418 10.12 -34.51 13.36
C PHE A 418 10.84 -35.01 14.62
N GLN A 419 10.11 -35.55 15.61
CA GLN A 419 10.70 -36.30 16.72
C GLN A 419 10.86 -37.79 16.39
N SER A 420 10.16 -38.27 15.36
CA SER A 420 10.25 -39.64 14.86
C SER A 420 11.39 -39.89 13.85
N TYR A 421 12.28 -38.91 13.63
CA TYR A 421 13.52 -39.06 12.86
C TYR A 421 14.71 -38.36 13.54
#